data_AF-A0A952RBU2-F1
#
_entry.id   AF-A0A952RBU2-F1
#
_cell.length_a   1.000
_cell.length_b   1.000
_cell.length_c   1.000
_cell.angle_alpha   90.00
_cell.angle_beta   90.00
_cell.angle_gamma   90.00
#
_symmetry.space_group_name_H-M   'P 1'
#
loop_
_entity.id
_entity.type
_entity.pdbx_description
1 polymer ?
#
loop_
_entity_poly.entity_id
_entity_poly.type
_entity_poly.pdbx_seq_one_letter_code
_entity_poly.pdbx_strand_id
1 'polypeptide(L)'
;MARGWYGSSWRPYVPVAKRRVEANKEIAHLRKQGRVVTPIAIEGTKIAATFWGKAWCTNLESYSDYESRLPRGRSYVRNGSVLHLEVLEGKVEAIVRGSDTYTVTIAIKTLPKARWRSVVERCSGQVGSLVELLRGKMPREVMEAVCCRERGLFPSPQEIRLTCSCPDWATMCKHVAAVMYGVGARLDVQPDLLFRLRAVDPSELLSTAAVARAAAAPSAQGRTLDATSLGDVFGIDMDEGGTELATRSAGGRRRRKVVASPVAAEPAEPTLPRTMTARITLAELANAGVTMGELADLVRVGTLAPAATEGTYRTTPDQRATLIGAPRRRARRKTSAG
;
A
#
# COMPACT_ATOMS: atom_id res chain seq x y z
N MET A 1 12.02 -13.49 -63.25
CA MET A 1 11.31 -12.35 -62.63
C MET A 1 11.20 -12.59 -61.13
N ALA A 2 12.18 -12.11 -60.35
CA ALA A 2 12.18 -12.21 -58.90
C ALA A 2 11.26 -11.12 -58.31
N ARG A 3 10.21 -11.51 -57.58
CA ARG A 3 9.31 -10.58 -56.89
C ARG A 3 9.96 -10.20 -55.56
N GLY A 4 10.47 -8.98 -55.46
CA GLY A 4 11.03 -8.41 -54.23
C GLY A 4 9.94 -8.19 -53.19
N TRP A 5 10.10 -8.81 -52.03
CA TRP A 5 9.29 -8.56 -50.83
C TRP A 5 9.93 -7.45 -50.00
N TYR A 6 9.61 -6.19 -50.30
CA TYR A 6 9.92 -5.07 -49.40
C TYR A 6 8.68 -4.20 -49.20
N GLY A 7 7.71 -4.73 -48.46
CA GLY A 7 6.61 -3.93 -47.92
C GLY A 7 7.04 -3.28 -46.61
N SER A 8 7.80 -2.18 -46.67
CA SER A 8 8.07 -1.34 -45.49
C SER A 8 6.82 -0.53 -45.12
N SER A 9 5.80 -1.23 -44.62
CA SER A 9 4.59 -0.63 -44.08
C SER A 9 4.95 -0.04 -42.70
N TRP A 10 5.36 1.23 -42.65
CA TRP A 10 5.46 1.95 -41.39
C TRP A 10 4.05 2.06 -40.78
N ARG A 11 3.88 1.61 -39.54
CA ARG A 11 2.58 1.72 -38.86
C ARG A 11 2.19 3.21 -38.77
N PRO A 12 0.96 3.59 -39.15
CA PRO A 12 0.51 4.96 -39.05
C PRO A 12 0.64 5.51 -37.63
N TYR A 13 0.96 6.79 -37.51
CA TYR A 13 1.00 7.45 -36.21
C TYR A 13 -0.40 7.43 -35.57
N VAL A 14 -0.49 6.93 -34.34
CA VAL A 14 -1.71 6.92 -33.54
C VAL A 14 -1.67 8.11 -32.57
N PRO A 15 -2.60 9.08 -32.68
CA PRO A 15 -2.68 10.22 -31.75
C PRO A 15 -2.86 9.78 -30.30
N VAL A 16 -2.30 10.56 -29.37
CA VAL A 16 -2.36 10.30 -27.92
C VAL A 16 -3.80 10.18 -27.41
N ALA A 17 -4.71 11.04 -27.87
CA ALA A 17 -6.11 10.99 -27.49
C ALA A 17 -6.76 9.63 -27.86
N LYS A 18 -6.47 9.12 -29.05
CA LYS A 18 -6.95 7.80 -29.49
C LYS A 18 -6.38 6.68 -28.62
N ARG A 19 -5.09 6.73 -28.26
CA ARG A 19 -4.48 5.76 -27.32
C ARG A 19 -5.15 5.76 -25.95
N ARG A 20 -5.48 6.93 -25.41
CA ARG A 20 -6.19 7.05 -24.12
C ARG A 20 -7.58 6.44 -24.18
N VAL A 21 -8.31 6.67 -25.28
CA VAL A 21 -9.63 6.06 -25.49
C VAL A 21 -9.53 4.54 -25.58
N GLU A 22 -8.58 4.01 -26.35
CA GLU A 22 -8.33 2.56 -26.46
C GLU A 22 -7.93 1.95 -25.11
N ALA A 23 -7.03 2.61 -24.37
CA ALA A 23 -6.63 2.21 -23.02
C ALA A 23 -7.84 2.15 -22.06
N ASN A 24 -8.70 3.17 -22.08
CA ASN A 24 -9.90 3.20 -21.23
C ASN A 24 -10.91 2.11 -21.60
N LYS A 25 -11.06 1.79 -22.89
CA LYS A 25 -11.90 0.66 -23.35
C LYS A 25 -11.34 -0.67 -22.83
N GLU A 26 -10.03 -0.85 -22.91
CA GLU A 26 -9.36 -2.06 -22.41
C GLU A 26 -9.47 -2.18 -20.88
N ILE A 27 -9.27 -1.09 -20.13
CA ILE A 27 -9.48 -1.04 -18.68
C ILE A 27 -10.93 -1.44 -18.34
N ALA A 28 -11.92 -0.90 -19.06
CA ALA A 28 -13.32 -1.26 -18.86
C ALA A 28 -13.59 -2.74 -19.19
N HIS A 29 -12.94 -3.29 -20.21
CA HIS A 29 -13.02 -4.72 -20.54
C HIS A 29 -12.44 -5.59 -19.42
N LEU A 30 -11.25 -5.26 -18.91
CA LEU A 30 -10.61 -5.98 -17.80
C LEU A 30 -11.48 -5.93 -16.52
N ARG A 31 -12.12 -4.78 -16.23
CA ARG A 31 -13.07 -4.66 -15.11
C ARG A 31 -14.29 -5.55 -15.28
N LYS A 32 -14.84 -5.66 -16.50
CA LYS A 32 -15.97 -6.55 -16.80
C LYS A 32 -15.61 -8.03 -16.60
N GLN A 33 -14.35 -8.40 -16.81
CA GLN A 33 -13.83 -9.74 -16.52
C GLN A 33 -13.59 -9.99 -15.01
N GLY A 34 -13.97 -9.06 -14.14
CA GLY A 34 -13.80 -9.19 -12.69
C GLY A 34 -12.40 -8.86 -12.16
N ARG A 35 -11.50 -8.31 -12.99
CA ARG A 35 -10.16 -7.91 -12.54
C ARG A 35 -10.19 -6.54 -11.87
N VAL A 36 -9.52 -6.43 -10.72
CA VAL A 36 -9.25 -5.14 -10.06
C VAL A 36 -8.10 -4.47 -10.82
N VAL A 37 -8.40 -3.37 -11.51
CA VAL A 37 -7.41 -2.63 -12.30
C VAL A 37 -7.19 -1.24 -11.73
N THR A 38 -5.92 -0.95 -11.46
CA THR A 38 -5.45 0.29 -10.84
C THR A 38 -4.60 1.03 -11.87
N PRO A 39 -5.21 1.82 -12.77
CA PRO A 39 -4.47 2.52 -13.83
C PRO A 39 -3.55 3.59 -13.27
N ILE A 40 -2.59 4.03 -14.09
CA ILE A 40 -1.78 5.21 -13.80
C ILE A 40 -2.31 6.38 -14.62
N ALA A 41 -2.91 7.35 -13.93
CA ALA A 41 -3.33 8.62 -14.50
C ALA A 41 -2.27 9.68 -14.16
N ILE A 42 -1.62 10.23 -15.19
CA ILE A 42 -0.71 11.37 -15.04
C ILE A 42 -1.40 12.59 -15.62
N GLU A 43 -1.60 13.59 -14.77
CA GLU A 43 -2.10 14.90 -15.17
C GLU A 43 -0.93 15.82 -15.54
N GLY A 44 -1.04 16.50 -16.69
CA GLY A 44 -0.01 17.41 -17.17
C GLY A 44 1.26 16.74 -17.71
N THR A 45 2.39 17.44 -17.61
CA THR A 45 3.67 17.06 -18.25
C THR A 45 4.63 16.33 -17.31
N LYS A 46 4.49 16.52 -15.99
CA LYS A 46 5.37 15.95 -14.98
C LYS A 46 4.89 14.54 -14.62
N ILE A 47 5.78 13.55 -14.66
CA ILE A 47 5.47 12.17 -14.28
C ILE A 47 5.32 12.05 -12.76
N ALA A 48 6.19 12.74 -12.02
CA ALA A 48 6.17 12.79 -10.58
C ALA A 48 6.33 14.24 -10.09
N ALA A 49 5.60 14.59 -9.03
CA ALA A 49 5.54 15.89 -8.40
C ALA A 49 6.13 15.87 -6.99
N THR A 50 5.95 14.79 -6.22
CA THR A 50 6.44 14.71 -4.84
C THR A 50 7.90 14.28 -4.80
N PHE A 51 8.52 14.37 -3.62
CA PHE A 51 9.89 13.91 -3.41
C PHE A 51 10.05 12.43 -3.79
N TRP A 52 9.15 11.55 -3.33
CA TRP A 52 9.27 10.10 -3.51
C TRP A 52 9.25 9.70 -4.98
N GLY A 53 8.26 10.18 -5.73
CA GLY A 53 8.17 9.88 -7.15
C GLY A 53 9.35 10.44 -7.95
N LYS A 54 9.81 11.67 -7.62
CA LYS A 54 10.99 12.27 -8.26
C LYS A 54 12.26 11.47 -7.96
N ALA A 55 12.53 11.20 -6.70
CA ALA A 55 13.71 10.45 -6.27
C ALA A 55 13.74 9.06 -6.93
N TRP A 56 12.59 8.37 -7.01
CA TRP A 56 12.48 7.10 -7.70
C TRP A 56 12.83 7.22 -9.19
N CYS A 57 12.27 8.22 -9.88
CA CYS A 57 12.57 8.47 -11.29
C CYS A 57 14.05 8.81 -11.50
N THR A 58 14.64 9.64 -10.64
CA THR A 58 16.07 9.98 -10.69
C THR A 58 16.96 8.75 -10.48
N ASN A 59 16.60 7.87 -9.55
CA ASN A 59 17.32 6.61 -9.35
C ASN A 59 17.26 5.71 -10.58
N LEU A 60 16.09 5.57 -11.22
CA LEU A 60 15.94 4.86 -12.49
C LEU A 60 16.81 5.46 -13.60
N GLU A 61 16.84 6.80 -13.70
CA GLU A 61 17.59 7.53 -14.72
C GLU A 61 19.11 7.43 -14.52
N SER A 62 19.57 7.13 -13.30
CA SER A 62 20.99 6.91 -13.02
C SER A 62 21.57 5.62 -13.60
N TYR A 63 20.71 4.74 -14.14
CA TYR A 63 21.14 3.48 -14.75
C TYR A 63 21.51 3.72 -16.22
N SER A 64 22.81 3.86 -16.49
CA SER A 64 23.38 4.14 -17.82
C SER A 64 22.85 3.21 -18.92
N ASP A 65 22.65 1.93 -18.59
CA ASP A 65 22.27 0.89 -19.55
C ASP A 65 20.86 1.09 -20.15
N TYR A 66 20.05 1.99 -19.56
CA TYR A 66 18.65 2.17 -19.93
C TYR A 66 18.35 3.47 -20.66
N GLU A 67 19.30 4.41 -20.74
CA GLU A 67 19.08 5.80 -21.15
C GLU A 67 18.34 5.93 -22.50
N SER A 68 18.73 5.15 -23.50
CA SER A 68 18.13 5.17 -24.85
C SER A 68 16.66 4.72 -24.88
N ARG A 69 16.19 3.99 -23.86
CA ARG A 69 14.83 3.40 -23.79
C ARG A 69 13.89 4.22 -22.92
N LEU A 70 14.42 5.01 -22.00
CA LEU A 70 13.65 5.82 -21.06
C LEU A 70 12.70 6.83 -21.74
N PRO A 71 13.09 7.59 -22.79
CA PRO A 71 12.19 8.56 -23.41
C PRO A 71 10.88 7.95 -23.92
N ARG A 72 10.94 6.77 -24.55
CA ARG A 72 9.75 6.06 -25.04
C ARG A 72 8.88 5.57 -23.88
N GLY A 73 9.48 5.09 -22.79
CA GLY A 73 8.76 4.75 -21.56
C GLY A 73 8.00 5.94 -20.97
N ARG A 74 8.65 7.11 -20.89
CA ARG A 74 8.03 8.36 -20.43
C ARG A 74 6.80 8.73 -21.29
N SER A 75 6.88 8.54 -22.61
CA SER A 75 5.73 8.79 -23.49
C SER A 75 4.57 7.82 -23.23
N TYR A 76 4.84 6.55 -22.94
CA TYR A 76 3.82 5.52 -22.69
C TYR A 76 3.10 5.73 -21.37
N VAL A 77 3.81 6.10 -20.31
CA VAL A 77 3.13 6.39 -19.03
C VAL A 77 2.27 7.66 -19.13
N ARG A 78 2.77 8.72 -19.78
CA ARG A 78 2.03 9.99 -19.96
C ARG A 78 0.79 9.88 -20.86
N ASN A 79 0.83 8.99 -21.84
CA ASN A 79 -0.29 8.79 -22.76
C ASN A 79 -1.35 7.80 -22.22
N GLY A 80 -1.20 7.31 -20.98
CA GLY A 80 -2.17 6.41 -20.35
C GLY A 80 -2.07 4.96 -20.83
N SER A 81 -0.92 4.53 -21.37
CA SER A 81 -0.73 3.14 -21.83
C SER A 81 -0.60 2.14 -20.67
N VAL A 82 -0.33 2.57 -19.44
CA VAL A 82 -0.24 1.68 -18.27
C VAL A 82 -1.64 1.49 -17.68
N LEU A 83 -2.27 0.37 -18.03
CA LEU A 83 -3.68 0.07 -17.75
C LEU A 83 -3.91 -0.39 -16.31
N HIS A 84 -2.94 -1.11 -15.76
CA HIS A 84 -2.92 -1.58 -14.38
C HIS A 84 -1.48 -1.54 -13.90
N LEU A 85 -1.29 -1.11 -12.66
CA LEU A 85 -0.03 -1.20 -11.93
C LEU A 85 -0.33 -1.48 -10.47
N GLU A 86 0.26 -2.56 -9.96
CA GLU A 86 0.17 -2.98 -8.58
C GLU A 86 1.56 -3.22 -8.02
N VAL A 87 1.80 -2.68 -6.82
CA VAL A 87 3.07 -2.82 -6.10
C VAL A 87 2.81 -3.78 -4.94
N LEU A 88 3.43 -4.94 -5.04
CA LEU A 88 3.41 -6.02 -4.06
C LEU A 88 4.76 -6.08 -3.33
N GLU A 89 4.85 -6.91 -2.30
CA GLU A 89 6.13 -7.20 -1.65
C GLU A 89 7.10 -7.87 -2.64
N GLY A 90 8.26 -7.26 -2.87
CA GLY A 90 9.30 -7.76 -3.76
C GLY A 90 8.92 -7.86 -5.24
N LYS A 91 7.76 -7.37 -5.67
CA LYS A 91 7.28 -7.50 -7.05
C LYS A 91 6.36 -6.35 -7.44
N VAL A 92 6.49 -5.87 -8.67
CA VAL A 92 5.52 -4.99 -9.33
C VAL A 92 4.92 -5.74 -10.51
N GLU A 93 3.59 -5.73 -10.59
CA GLU A 93 2.83 -6.31 -11.70
C GLU A 93 2.10 -5.21 -12.44
N ALA A 94 2.11 -5.27 -13.77
CA ALA A 94 1.48 -4.27 -14.59
C ALA A 94 0.97 -4.84 -15.91
N ILE A 95 -0.04 -4.15 -16.45
CA ILE A 95 -0.58 -4.39 -17.78
C ILE A 95 -0.39 -3.12 -18.58
N VAL A 96 0.25 -3.22 -19.75
CA VAL A 96 0.60 -2.09 -20.60
C VAL A 96 0.03 -2.30 -22.00
N ARG A 97 -0.66 -1.29 -22.53
CA ARG A 97 -1.13 -1.27 -23.92
C ARG A 97 -0.04 -0.71 -24.84
N GLY A 98 0.38 -1.51 -25.80
CA GLY A 98 1.22 -1.10 -26.91
C GLY A 98 0.51 -1.35 -28.24
N SER A 99 1.21 -2.03 -29.16
CA SER A 99 0.59 -2.66 -30.33
C SER A 99 -0.42 -3.73 -29.94
N ASP A 100 -0.22 -4.34 -28.78
CA ASP A 100 -1.09 -5.33 -28.16
C ASP A 100 -1.11 -5.10 -26.63
N THR A 101 -1.85 -5.89 -25.88
CA THR A 101 -1.82 -5.86 -24.42
C THR A 101 -0.67 -6.74 -23.89
N TYR A 102 0.28 -6.13 -23.17
CA TYR A 102 1.45 -6.81 -22.62
C TYR A 102 1.41 -6.86 -21.10
N THR A 103 1.89 -7.96 -20.53
CA THR A 103 2.09 -8.13 -19.09
C THR A 103 3.54 -7.84 -18.75
N VAL A 104 3.74 -7.04 -17.70
CA VAL A 104 5.05 -6.65 -17.20
C VAL A 104 5.17 -7.10 -15.75
N THR A 105 6.27 -7.74 -15.42
CA THR A 105 6.63 -8.13 -14.07
C THR A 105 8.02 -7.61 -13.75
N ILE A 106 8.14 -6.89 -12.65
CA ILE A 106 9.41 -6.35 -12.15
C ILE A 106 9.62 -6.92 -10.76
N ALA A 107 10.53 -7.88 -10.63
CA ALA A 107 10.89 -8.44 -9.34
C ALA A 107 12.02 -7.60 -8.72
N ILE A 108 11.83 -7.18 -7.48
CA ILE A 108 12.80 -6.38 -6.73
C ILE A 108 13.17 -7.15 -5.47
N LYS A 109 14.46 -7.34 -5.22
CA LYS A 109 14.89 -8.03 -4.00
C LYS A 109 14.41 -7.29 -2.76
N THR A 110 13.93 -8.03 -1.77
CA THR A 110 13.60 -7.50 -0.44
C THR A 110 14.87 -6.98 0.25
N LEU A 111 14.71 -6.03 1.17
CA LEU A 111 15.87 -5.39 1.79
C LEU A 111 16.50 -6.31 2.84
N PRO A 112 17.82 -6.58 2.79
CA PRO A 112 18.47 -7.36 3.83
C PRO A 112 18.30 -6.70 5.21
N LYS A 113 17.96 -7.49 6.24
CA LYS A 113 17.72 -6.99 7.61
C LYS A 113 18.87 -6.13 8.16
N ALA A 114 20.12 -6.48 7.85
CA ALA A 114 21.29 -5.70 8.26
C ALA A 114 21.33 -4.31 7.62
N ARG A 115 20.97 -4.20 6.33
CA ARG A 115 20.88 -2.92 5.63
C ARG A 115 19.73 -2.08 6.17
N TRP A 116 18.59 -2.71 6.45
CA TRP A 116 17.45 -2.04 7.07
C TRP A 116 17.80 -1.45 8.44
N ARG A 117 18.40 -2.24 9.33
CA ARG A 117 18.89 -1.75 10.64
C ARG A 117 19.83 -0.56 10.49
N SER A 118 20.74 -0.59 9.51
CA SER A 118 21.64 0.54 9.24
C SER A 118 20.90 1.80 8.78
N VAL A 119 19.81 1.68 8.03
CA VAL A 119 18.94 2.82 7.68
C VAL A 119 18.26 3.36 8.94
N VAL A 120 17.68 2.48 9.75
CA VAL A 120 17.00 2.85 10.99
C VAL A 120 17.95 3.56 11.97
N GLU A 121 19.17 3.07 12.11
CA GLU A 121 20.21 3.69 12.95
C GLU A 121 20.54 5.11 12.48
N ARG A 122 20.76 5.30 11.16
CA ARG A 122 21.09 6.62 10.59
C ARG A 122 19.96 7.63 10.70
N CYS A 123 18.71 7.17 10.70
CA CYS A 123 17.53 8.01 10.83
C CYS A 123 17.05 8.15 12.28
N SER A 124 17.70 7.48 13.22
CA SER A 124 17.34 7.48 14.64
C SER A 124 17.36 8.90 15.21
N GLY A 125 16.31 9.26 15.94
CA GLY A 125 16.15 10.58 16.54
C GLY A 125 15.78 11.70 15.56
N GLN A 126 15.81 11.46 14.24
CA GLN A 126 15.48 12.46 13.22
C GLN A 126 14.06 12.32 12.68
N VAL A 127 13.45 11.13 12.82
CA VAL A 127 12.07 10.86 12.35
C VAL A 127 11.08 11.03 13.51
N GLY A 128 10.45 12.20 13.60
CA GLY A 128 9.43 12.49 14.62
C GLY A 128 8.02 12.04 14.26
N SER A 129 7.73 11.85 12.98
CA SER A 129 6.39 11.49 12.49
C SER A 129 6.46 10.69 11.21
N LEU A 130 5.79 9.52 11.18
CA LEU A 130 5.68 8.70 9.98
C LEU A 130 4.87 9.43 8.90
N VAL A 131 3.87 10.22 9.28
CA VAL A 131 3.05 10.98 8.33
C VAL A 131 3.89 12.05 7.63
N GLU A 132 4.81 12.71 8.32
CA GLU A 132 5.72 13.70 7.72
C GLU A 132 6.74 13.03 6.79
N LEU A 133 7.29 11.89 7.20
CA LEU A 133 8.16 11.06 6.35
C LEU A 133 7.46 10.66 5.05
N LEU A 134 6.25 10.11 5.14
CA LEU A 134 5.48 9.70 3.97
C LEU A 134 5.13 10.90 3.09
N ARG A 135 4.79 12.06 3.66
CA ARG A 135 4.61 13.31 2.89
C ARG A 135 5.90 13.85 2.27
N GLY A 136 7.06 13.27 2.58
CA GLY A 136 8.37 13.76 2.16
C GLY A 136 8.76 15.09 2.80
N LYS A 137 8.16 15.42 3.95
CA LYS A 137 8.42 16.65 4.72
C LYS A 137 9.40 16.36 5.87
N MET A 138 10.59 15.87 5.52
CA MET A 138 11.67 15.60 6.47
C MET A 138 12.92 16.39 6.07
N PRO A 139 13.88 16.57 6.99
CA PRO A 139 15.20 17.08 6.63
C PRO A 139 15.78 16.29 5.47
N ARG A 140 16.48 17.01 4.59
CA ARG A 140 17.00 16.46 3.34
C ARG A 140 17.92 15.25 3.60
N GLU A 141 18.69 15.31 4.67
CA GLU A 141 19.63 14.26 5.08
C GLU A 141 18.91 12.93 5.35
N VAL A 142 17.74 12.98 6.01
CA VAL A 142 16.91 11.79 6.28
C VAL A 142 16.39 11.21 4.97
N MET A 143 15.83 12.05 4.12
CA MET A 143 15.23 11.59 2.86
C MET A 143 16.30 11.01 1.91
N GLU A 144 17.49 11.59 1.87
CA GLU A 144 18.64 11.05 1.12
C GLU A 144 19.16 9.75 1.73
N ALA A 145 19.24 9.62 3.06
CA ALA A 145 19.66 8.39 3.72
C ALA A 145 18.71 7.22 3.46
N VAL A 146 17.41 7.48 3.42
CA VAL A 146 16.35 6.51 3.12
C VAL A 146 16.34 6.16 1.63
N CYS A 147 16.50 7.14 0.74
CA CYS A 147 16.45 6.92 -0.72
C CYS A 147 17.80 6.56 -1.35
N CYS A 148 18.86 6.41 -0.55
CA CYS A 148 20.18 6.07 -1.07
C CYS A 148 20.15 4.73 -1.82
N ARG A 149 20.74 4.69 -3.02
CA ARG A 149 20.78 3.49 -3.89
C ARG A 149 21.51 2.31 -3.27
N GLU A 150 22.63 2.56 -2.60
CA GLU A 150 23.51 1.50 -2.10
C GLU A 150 23.19 1.11 -0.65
N ARG A 151 22.76 2.10 0.14
CA ARG A 151 22.61 1.97 1.59
C ARG A 151 21.18 2.16 2.07
N GLY A 152 20.26 2.57 1.21
CA GLY A 152 18.86 2.87 1.51
C GLY A 152 17.88 1.86 0.91
N LEU A 153 16.65 2.32 0.68
CA LEU A 153 15.54 1.52 0.16
C LEU A 153 15.52 1.45 -1.36
N PHE A 154 16.18 2.35 -2.09
CA PHE A 154 16.12 2.26 -3.54
C PHE A 154 16.94 1.06 -4.04
N PRO A 155 16.40 0.27 -4.99
CA PRO A 155 17.10 -0.88 -5.50
C PRO A 155 18.30 -0.48 -6.36
N SER A 156 19.34 -1.31 -6.36
CA SER A 156 20.38 -1.24 -7.40
C SER A 156 19.95 -2.06 -8.63
N PRO A 157 20.55 -1.84 -9.83
CA PRO A 157 20.21 -2.63 -11.02
C PRO A 157 20.29 -4.14 -10.82
N GLN A 158 21.25 -4.63 -10.02
CA GLN A 158 21.45 -6.05 -9.73
C GLN A 158 20.37 -6.64 -8.79
N GLU A 159 19.58 -5.79 -8.16
CA GLU A 159 18.45 -6.18 -7.31
C GLU A 159 17.14 -6.24 -8.10
N ILE A 160 17.15 -5.88 -9.39
CA ILE A 160 15.97 -5.77 -10.23
C ILE A 160 16.02 -6.83 -11.32
N ARG A 161 14.95 -7.61 -11.45
CA ARG A 161 14.72 -8.50 -12.61
C ARG A 161 13.51 -8.02 -13.38
N LEU A 162 13.70 -7.85 -14.68
CA LEU A 162 12.72 -7.26 -15.59
C LEU A 162 12.17 -8.34 -16.51
N THR A 163 10.85 -8.42 -16.64
CA THR A 163 10.18 -9.37 -17.53
C THR A 163 9.00 -8.69 -18.20
N CYS A 164 8.89 -8.85 -19.53
CA CYS A 164 7.78 -8.33 -20.31
C CYS A 164 7.39 -9.33 -21.39
N SER A 165 6.09 -9.54 -21.62
CA SER A 165 5.60 -10.44 -22.67
C SER A 165 5.69 -9.86 -24.10
N CYS A 166 6.39 -8.74 -24.28
CA CYS A 166 6.50 -8.11 -25.60
C CYS A 166 7.59 -8.79 -26.44
N PRO A 167 7.50 -8.75 -27.78
CA PRO A 167 8.49 -9.37 -28.67
C PRO A 167 9.84 -8.62 -28.72
N ASP A 168 10.06 -7.66 -27.82
CA ASP A 168 11.33 -6.93 -27.70
C ASP A 168 12.29 -7.77 -26.85
N TRP A 169 13.43 -8.15 -27.42
CA TRP A 169 14.47 -8.95 -26.76
C TRP A 169 15.32 -8.14 -25.77
N ALA A 170 15.13 -6.82 -25.71
CA ALA A 170 15.80 -5.98 -24.72
C ALA A 170 15.28 -6.26 -23.30
N THR A 171 16.20 -6.47 -22.36
CA THR A 171 15.90 -6.58 -20.92
C THR A 171 15.06 -5.40 -20.43
N MET A 172 15.33 -4.20 -20.96
CA MET A 172 14.62 -2.96 -20.66
C MET A 172 13.86 -2.46 -21.90
N CYS A 173 12.67 -3.00 -22.13
CA CYS A 173 11.81 -2.49 -23.21
C CYS A 173 11.07 -1.21 -22.79
N LYS A 174 10.47 -0.52 -23.76
CA LYS A 174 9.66 0.70 -23.51
C LYS A 174 8.48 0.47 -22.54
N HIS A 175 7.93 -0.75 -22.47
CA HIS A 175 6.81 -1.07 -21.56
C HIS A 175 7.31 -1.18 -20.12
N VAL A 176 8.42 -1.89 -19.90
CA VAL A 176 9.08 -1.94 -18.59
C VAL A 176 9.44 -0.53 -18.12
N ALA A 177 9.92 0.32 -19.03
CA ALA A 177 10.27 1.71 -18.70
C ALA A 177 9.03 2.50 -18.28
N ALA A 178 7.92 2.34 -19.01
CA ALA A 178 6.64 2.96 -18.64
C ALA A 178 6.17 2.51 -17.25
N VAL A 179 6.34 1.24 -16.90
CA VAL A 179 5.98 0.71 -15.57
C VAL A 179 6.89 1.27 -14.48
N MET A 180 8.21 1.33 -14.70
CA MET A 180 9.14 1.92 -13.72
C MET A 180 8.83 3.40 -13.46
N TYR A 181 8.49 4.19 -14.49
CA TYR A 181 7.99 5.56 -14.29
C TYR A 181 6.61 5.60 -13.63
N GLY A 182 5.75 4.64 -13.95
CA GLY A 182 4.43 4.49 -13.32
C GLY A 182 4.51 4.19 -11.82
N VAL A 183 5.53 3.46 -11.37
CA VAL A 183 5.80 3.28 -9.94
C VAL A 183 6.10 4.64 -9.30
N GLY A 184 6.93 5.47 -9.93
CA GLY A 184 7.20 6.83 -9.44
C GLY A 184 5.92 7.67 -9.30
N ALA A 185 5.04 7.64 -10.31
CA ALA A 185 3.74 8.31 -10.24
C ALA A 185 2.82 7.73 -9.13
N ARG A 186 2.89 6.43 -8.86
CA ARG A 186 2.12 5.81 -7.77
C ARG A 186 2.67 6.20 -6.39
N LEU A 187 3.98 6.30 -6.24
CA LEU A 187 4.64 6.69 -4.99
C LEU A 187 4.31 8.13 -4.56
N ASP A 188 3.93 9.00 -5.50
CA ASP A 188 3.43 10.34 -5.17
C ASP A 188 2.12 10.32 -4.37
N VAL A 189 1.30 9.29 -4.57
CA VAL A 189 0.00 9.13 -3.89
C VAL A 189 0.13 8.18 -2.69
N GLN A 190 0.95 7.13 -2.83
CA GLN A 190 1.10 6.03 -1.88
C GLN A 190 2.59 5.71 -1.65
N PRO A 191 3.31 6.54 -0.88
CA PRO A 191 4.75 6.37 -0.62
C PRO A 191 5.07 5.16 0.26
N ASP A 192 4.10 4.68 1.05
CA ASP A 192 4.20 3.46 1.87
C ASP A 192 4.48 2.20 1.02
N LEU A 193 4.08 2.22 -0.26
CA LEU A 193 4.34 1.12 -1.18
C LEU A 193 5.82 0.83 -1.39
N LEU A 194 6.72 1.82 -1.22
CA LEU A 194 8.15 1.57 -1.32
C LEU A 194 8.65 0.66 -0.19
N PHE A 195 8.16 0.89 1.03
CA PHE A 195 8.50 0.08 2.20
C PHE A 195 7.93 -1.33 2.06
N ARG A 196 6.68 -1.44 1.60
CA ARG A 196 6.06 -2.73 1.25
C ARG A 196 6.85 -3.47 0.19
N LEU A 197 7.23 -2.79 -0.90
CA LEU A 197 8.02 -3.37 -1.99
C LEU A 197 9.36 -3.93 -1.50
N ARG A 198 9.93 -3.31 -0.47
CA ARG A 198 11.18 -3.73 0.17
C ARG A 198 11.01 -4.69 1.35
N ALA A 199 9.79 -5.09 1.69
CA ALA A 199 9.45 -5.95 2.83
C ALA A 199 9.96 -5.40 4.18
N VAL A 200 9.78 -4.10 4.41
CA VAL A 200 10.18 -3.43 5.67
C VAL A 200 9.02 -2.66 6.26
N ASP A 201 8.96 -2.58 7.60
CA ASP A 201 7.97 -1.80 8.31
C ASP A 201 8.51 -0.38 8.58
N PRO A 202 7.91 0.68 8.01
CA PRO A 202 8.35 2.04 8.26
C PRO A 202 8.18 2.49 9.72
N SER A 203 7.35 1.80 10.53
CA SER A 203 7.16 2.13 11.95
C SER A 203 8.45 1.98 12.77
N GLU A 204 9.36 1.09 12.35
CA GLU A 204 10.65 0.86 13.01
C GLU A 204 11.55 2.11 12.98
N LEU A 205 11.34 3.04 12.03
CA LEU A 205 12.04 4.33 11.98
C LEU A 205 11.64 5.27 13.13
N LEU A 206 10.45 5.08 13.72
CA LEU A 206 9.97 5.88 14.85
C LEU A 206 10.44 5.30 16.18
N SER A 207 10.48 3.97 16.30
CA SER A 207 10.78 3.28 17.56
C SER A 207 12.16 3.64 18.10
N THR A 208 13.16 3.77 17.22
CA THR A 208 14.50 4.19 17.62
C THR A 208 14.59 5.66 17.96
N ALA A 209 13.78 6.53 17.35
CA ALA A 209 13.72 7.93 17.73
C ALA A 209 13.17 8.13 19.15
N ALA A 210 12.18 7.33 19.57
CA ALA A 210 11.68 7.37 20.95
C ALA A 210 12.74 6.91 21.97
N VAL A 211 13.46 5.83 21.67
CA VAL A 211 14.55 5.32 22.52
C VAL A 211 15.73 6.29 22.56
N ALA A 212 16.12 6.86 21.41
CA ALA A 212 17.18 7.86 21.34
C ALA A 212 16.80 9.15 22.10
N ARG A 213 15.55 9.60 22.04
CA ARG A 213 15.05 10.73 22.83
C ARG A 213 15.03 10.42 24.33
N ALA A 214 14.67 9.19 24.72
CA ALA A 214 14.71 8.76 26.11
C ALA A 214 16.15 8.65 26.64
N ALA A 215 17.10 8.23 25.80
CA ALA A 215 18.52 8.16 26.15
C ALA A 215 19.24 9.53 26.12
N ALA A 216 18.77 10.47 25.29
CA ALA A 216 19.29 11.83 25.19
C ALA A 216 18.61 12.80 26.17
N ALA A 217 17.53 12.40 26.84
CA ALA A 217 17.02 13.13 27.98
C ALA A 217 18.11 13.15 29.06
N PRO A 218 18.49 14.33 29.59
CA PRO A 218 19.48 14.38 30.65
C PRO A 218 18.96 13.51 31.80
N SER A 219 19.78 12.55 32.27
CA SER A 219 19.46 11.85 33.50
C SER A 219 19.40 12.92 34.58
N ALA A 220 18.19 13.28 35.01
CA ALA A 220 17.99 14.05 36.21
C ALA A 220 18.41 13.17 37.40
N GLN A 221 19.71 13.03 37.61
CA GLN A 221 20.25 12.60 38.88
C GLN A 221 19.94 13.71 39.87
N GLY A 222 19.04 13.41 40.80
CA GLY A 222 18.80 14.21 41.99
C GLY A 222 17.64 15.19 41.90
N ARG A 223 16.42 14.67 41.76
CA ARG A 223 15.23 15.23 42.39
C ARG A 223 14.12 14.18 42.39
N THR A 224 14.20 13.25 43.33
CA THR A 224 13.01 12.56 43.81
C THR A 224 12.07 13.64 44.34
N LEU A 225 11.04 13.98 43.55
CA LEU A 225 9.93 14.73 44.08
C LEU A 225 9.27 13.83 45.12
N ASP A 226 9.21 14.35 46.34
CA ASP A 226 8.50 13.73 47.45
C ASP A 226 7.07 13.39 47.00
N ALA A 227 6.55 12.23 47.39
CA ALA A 227 5.24 11.74 46.95
C ALA A 227 4.12 12.74 47.31
N THR A 228 4.33 13.52 48.36
CA THR A 228 3.49 14.63 48.81
C THR A 228 3.36 15.77 47.79
N SER A 229 4.35 15.96 46.91
CA SER A 229 4.40 17.05 45.92
C SER A 229 3.80 16.68 44.55
N LEU A 230 3.40 15.42 44.33
CA LEU A 230 2.75 15.00 43.08
C LEU A 230 1.23 15.20 43.10
N GLY A 231 0.61 15.21 44.28
CA GLY A 231 -0.81 15.53 44.46
C GLY A 231 -1.11 16.99 44.11
N ASP A 232 -0.25 17.92 44.52
CA ASP A 232 -0.43 19.36 44.31
C ASP A 232 -0.27 19.81 42.85
N VAL A 233 0.41 19.04 42.01
CA VAL A 233 0.63 19.38 40.59
C VAL A 233 -0.48 18.82 39.69
N PHE A 234 -1.14 17.73 40.08
CA PHE A 234 -2.13 17.04 39.24
C PHE A 234 -3.55 16.96 39.83
N GLY A 235 -3.79 17.41 41.07
CA GLY A 235 -5.15 17.54 41.62
C GLY A 235 -5.92 16.22 41.67
N ILE A 236 -5.25 15.12 41.98
CA ILE A 236 -5.87 13.79 42.15
C ILE A 236 -5.40 13.24 43.49
N ASP A 237 -6.31 13.21 44.47
CA ASP A 237 -6.12 12.46 45.71
C ASP A 237 -6.06 10.95 45.39
N MET A 238 -4.92 10.32 45.66
CA MET A 238 -4.79 8.86 45.63
C MET A 238 -4.68 8.35 47.07
N ASP A 239 -5.75 7.72 47.55
CA ASP A 239 -5.79 7.02 48.84
C ASP A 239 -4.73 5.90 48.90
N GLU A 240 -3.89 5.95 49.93
CA GLU A 240 -2.83 4.99 50.22
C GLU A 240 -3.40 3.66 50.74
N GLY A 241 -3.46 2.66 49.85
CA GLY A 241 -3.62 1.25 50.22
C GLY A 241 -2.30 0.50 50.06
N GLY A 242 -1.47 0.50 51.11
CA GLY A 242 -0.21 -0.23 51.14
C GLY A 242 -0.39 -1.75 51.02
N THR A 243 0.55 -2.41 50.34
CA THR A 243 0.94 -3.79 50.69
C THR A 243 2.31 -4.11 50.09
N GLU A 244 3.31 -4.14 50.98
CA GLU A 244 4.55 -4.89 50.79
C GLU A 244 4.24 -6.39 50.60
N LEU A 245 4.98 -7.09 49.74
CA LEU A 245 5.94 -8.12 50.19
C LEU A 245 6.69 -8.83 49.04
N ALA A 246 8.00 -8.92 49.26
CA ALA A 246 8.83 -10.13 49.13
C ALA A 246 9.22 -10.69 47.75
N THR A 247 10.44 -10.29 47.38
CA THR A 247 11.47 -11.09 46.72
C THR A 247 11.58 -12.53 47.28
N ARG A 248 11.57 -13.55 46.40
CA ARG A 248 12.18 -14.85 46.68
C ARG A 248 12.92 -15.47 45.48
N SER A 249 14.20 -15.66 45.77
CA SER A 249 15.27 -16.50 45.21
C SER A 249 14.93 -17.74 44.36
N ALA A 250 15.85 -17.94 43.40
CA ALA A 250 16.29 -19.13 42.67
C ALA A 250 15.95 -20.53 43.19
N GLY A 251 15.70 -21.44 42.23
CA GLY A 251 15.93 -22.88 42.39
C GLY A 251 15.35 -23.71 41.24
N GLY A 252 16.15 -24.61 40.66
CA GLY A 252 15.61 -25.85 40.08
C GLY A 252 15.72 -26.05 38.57
N ARG A 253 16.91 -26.46 38.13
CA ARG A 253 17.18 -27.11 36.84
C ARG A 253 16.35 -28.40 36.74
N ARG A 254 15.44 -28.52 35.78
CA ARG A 254 14.90 -29.82 35.34
C ARG A 254 14.65 -29.84 33.83
N ARG A 255 15.55 -30.55 33.13
CA ARG A 255 15.38 -30.98 31.72
C ARG A 255 14.09 -31.78 31.62
N ARG A 256 13.18 -31.39 30.72
CA ARG A 256 12.10 -32.27 30.25
C ARG A 256 12.21 -32.47 28.74
N LYS A 257 12.22 -33.77 28.45
CA LYS A 257 12.37 -34.52 27.21
C LYS A 257 11.45 -34.00 26.09
N VAL A 258 12.05 -33.78 24.92
CA VAL A 258 11.37 -33.65 23.63
C VAL A 258 10.64 -34.96 23.35
N VAL A 259 9.33 -34.87 23.13
CA VAL A 259 8.54 -35.95 22.52
C VAL A 259 7.92 -35.37 21.26
N ALA A 260 8.24 -36.02 20.15
CA ALA A 260 7.79 -35.69 18.82
C ALA A 260 6.45 -36.39 18.49
N SER A 261 5.83 -35.83 17.45
CA SER A 261 4.75 -36.37 16.58
C SER A 261 3.30 -36.15 17.01
N PRO A 262 2.33 -36.10 16.06
CA PRO A 262 2.48 -36.25 14.60
C PRO A 262 1.84 -35.13 13.75
N VAL A 263 2.24 -35.17 12.48
CA VAL A 263 1.57 -34.62 11.29
C VAL A 263 0.15 -35.18 11.15
N ALA A 264 -0.84 -34.32 10.92
CA ALA A 264 -1.91 -34.47 9.92
C ALA A 264 -3.09 -33.53 10.23
N ALA A 265 -3.37 -32.61 9.31
CA ALA A 265 -4.72 -32.35 8.75
C ALA A 265 -4.65 -31.09 7.87
N GLU A 266 -4.66 -31.30 6.56
CA GLU A 266 -5.01 -30.29 5.57
C GLU A 266 -6.41 -29.73 5.85
N PRO A 267 -6.64 -28.41 5.78
CA PRO A 267 -8.00 -27.88 5.75
C PRO A 267 -8.60 -28.06 4.37
N ALA A 268 -9.79 -28.67 4.34
CA ALA A 268 -10.65 -28.76 3.18
C ALA A 268 -11.13 -27.36 2.71
N GLU A 269 -11.05 -27.12 1.42
CA GLU A 269 -11.92 -26.20 0.66
C GLU A 269 -12.67 -27.05 -0.40
N PRO A 270 -13.81 -26.62 -1.00
CA PRO A 270 -14.43 -25.28 -0.98
C PRO A 270 -15.97 -25.26 -0.78
N THR A 271 -16.53 -24.14 -0.31
CA THR A 271 -17.93 -23.78 -0.63
C THR A 271 -18.04 -22.31 -1.03
N LEU A 272 -18.31 -22.07 -2.31
CA LEU A 272 -18.77 -20.81 -2.90
C LEU A 272 -20.28 -20.94 -3.22
N PRO A 273 -21.07 -19.84 -3.32
CA PRO A 273 -20.61 -18.56 -3.84
C PRO A 273 -21.01 -17.30 -3.03
N ARG A 274 -20.03 -16.37 -2.93
CA ARG A 274 -20.24 -14.97 -2.52
C ARG A 274 -20.73 -14.14 -3.71
N THR A 275 -21.85 -14.50 -4.33
CA THR A 275 -22.44 -13.71 -5.43
C THR A 275 -23.59 -12.85 -4.92
N MET A 276 -23.46 -11.53 -5.10
CA MET A 276 -24.46 -10.53 -4.71
C MET A 276 -25.61 -10.47 -5.73
N THR A 277 -26.45 -11.51 -5.74
CA THR A 277 -27.58 -11.66 -6.68
C THR A 277 -28.86 -10.97 -6.22
N ALA A 278 -29.00 -10.71 -4.91
CA ALA A 278 -30.18 -10.03 -4.37
C ALA A 278 -30.03 -8.51 -4.48
N ARG A 279 -31.14 -7.81 -4.72
CA ARG A 279 -31.23 -6.34 -4.69
C ARG A 279 -32.06 -5.90 -3.49
N ILE A 280 -31.77 -4.77 -2.88
CA ILE A 280 -32.53 -4.14 -1.81
C ILE A 280 -32.61 -2.63 -2.04
N THR A 281 -33.79 -2.06 -1.87
CA THR A 281 -34.03 -0.62 -2.09
C THR A 281 -33.80 0.18 -0.82
N LEU A 282 -33.53 1.47 -0.99
CA LEU A 282 -33.41 2.41 0.11
C LEU A 282 -34.68 2.46 0.98
N ALA A 283 -35.86 2.33 0.36
CA ALA A 283 -37.14 2.26 1.07
C ALA A 283 -37.28 0.99 1.92
N GLU A 284 -36.84 -0.16 1.41
CA GLU A 284 -36.82 -1.42 2.17
C GLU A 284 -35.86 -1.34 3.37
N LEU A 285 -34.69 -0.72 3.20
CA LEU A 285 -33.71 -0.51 4.29
C LEU A 285 -34.24 0.48 5.34
N ALA A 286 -34.90 1.55 4.91
CA ALA A 286 -35.52 2.51 5.82
C ALA A 286 -36.66 1.87 6.63
N ASN A 287 -37.48 1.03 6.00
CA ASN A 287 -38.53 0.26 6.69
C ASN A 287 -37.96 -0.77 7.68
N ALA A 288 -36.78 -1.32 7.39
CA ALA A 288 -36.01 -2.16 8.32
C ALA A 288 -35.29 -1.37 9.44
N GLY A 289 -35.41 -0.05 9.45
CA GLY A 289 -34.82 0.82 10.47
C GLY A 289 -33.32 1.10 10.31
N VAL A 290 -32.76 0.83 9.14
CA VAL A 290 -31.36 1.15 8.82
C VAL A 290 -31.23 2.66 8.57
N THR A 291 -30.40 3.32 9.36
CA THR A 291 -30.13 4.75 9.21
C THR A 291 -29.15 5.02 8.05
N MET A 292 -29.11 6.27 7.56
CA MET A 292 -28.18 6.65 6.48
C MET A 292 -26.70 6.46 6.87
N GLY A 293 -26.35 6.59 8.15
CA GLY A 293 -25.00 6.32 8.66
C GLY A 293 -24.65 4.83 8.59
N GLU A 294 -25.56 3.96 9.02
CA GLU A 294 -25.37 2.51 8.93
C GLU A 294 -25.35 2.02 7.48
N LEU A 295 -26.13 2.64 6.60
CA LEU A 295 -26.07 2.37 5.16
C LEU A 295 -24.67 2.68 4.59
N ALA A 296 -24.09 3.83 4.94
CA ALA A 296 -22.75 4.19 4.52
C ALA A 296 -21.70 3.18 5.04
N ASP A 297 -21.87 2.70 6.27
CA ASP A 297 -21.01 1.67 6.85
C ASP A 297 -21.15 0.32 6.14
N LEU A 298 -22.38 -0.14 5.87
CA LEU A 298 -22.65 -1.38 5.15
C LEU A 298 -22.11 -1.37 3.71
N VAL A 299 -22.12 -0.20 3.06
CA VAL A 299 -21.49 -0.01 1.75
C VAL A 299 -19.97 -0.02 1.87
N ARG A 300 -19.41 0.62 2.90
CA ARG A 300 -17.96 0.66 3.16
C ARG A 300 -17.37 -0.72 3.46
N VAL A 301 -18.07 -1.55 4.22
CA VAL A 301 -17.63 -2.92 4.53
C VAL A 301 -17.95 -3.93 3.42
N GLY A 302 -18.56 -3.49 2.31
CA GLY A 302 -18.86 -4.33 1.15
C GLY A 302 -20.02 -5.31 1.34
N THR A 303 -20.87 -5.10 2.36
CA THR A 303 -22.10 -5.88 2.58
C THR A 303 -23.22 -5.45 1.63
N LEU A 304 -23.23 -4.16 1.28
CA LEU A 304 -24.09 -3.58 0.25
C LEU A 304 -23.23 -2.97 -0.87
N ALA A 305 -23.58 -3.24 -2.13
CA ALA A 305 -22.91 -2.64 -3.28
C ALA A 305 -23.91 -1.81 -4.10
N PRO A 306 -23.63 -0.55 -4.45
CA PRO A 306 -24.57 0.24 -5.24
C PRO A 306 -24.90 -0.44 -6.59
N ALA A 307 -26.18 -0.40 -6.96
CA ALA A 307 -26.68 -0.87 -8.25
C ALA A 307 -26.73 0.28 -9.27
N ALA A 308 -27.00 -0.04 -10.53
CA ALA A 308 -27.11 0.96 -11.60
C ALA A 308 -28.33 1.89 -11.44
N THR A 309 -29.32 1.47 -10.66
CA THR A 309 -30.52 2.27 -10.34
C THR A 309 -30.30 3.02 -9.03
N GLU A 310 -30.53 4.33 -9.06
CA GLU A 310 -30.38 5.20 -7.90
C GLU A 310 -31.28 4.72 -6.74
N GLY A 311 -30.74 4.68 -5.53
CA GLY A 311 -31.45 4.16 -4.35
C GLY A 311 -31.60 2.63 -4.29
N THR A 312 -30.90 1.86 -5.13
CA THR A 312 -30.89 0.38 -5.07
C THR A 312 -29.49 -0.16 -4.79
N TYR A 313 -29.40 -1.17 -3.92
CA TYR A 313 -28.17 -1.83 -3.51
C TYR A 313 -28.24 -3.33 -3.81
N ARG A 314 -27.11 -3.94 -4.12
CA ARG A 314 -26.92 -5.38 -4.27
C ARG A 314 -26.40 -5.95 -2.96
N THR A 315 -26.77 -7.17 -2.62
CA THR A 315 -26.32 -7.92 -1.44
C THR A 315 -26.48 -9.41 -1.67
N THR A 316 -25.98 -10.25 -0.77
CA THR A 316 -26.24 -11.70 -0.83
C THR A 316 -27.66 -12.01 -0.32
N PRO A 317 -28.30 -13.09 -0.78
CA PRO A 317 -29.62 -13.50 -0.28
C PRO A 317 -29.69 -13.61 1.26
N ASP A 318 -28.66 -14.16 1.89
CA ASP A 318 -28.57 -14.31 3.35
C ASP A 318 -28.47 -12.96 4.08
N GLN A 319 -27.72 -12.02 3.51
CA GLN A 319 -27.59 -10.66 4.05
C GLN A 319 -28.88 -9.86 3.89
N ARG A 320 -29.60 -10.00 2.75
CA ARG A 320 -30.94 -9.42 2.57
C ARG A 320 -31.93 -9.95 3.61
N ALA A 321 -31.94 -11.26 3.85
CA ALA A 321 -32.81 -11.87 4.87
C ALA A 321 -32.48 -11.36 6.28
N THR A 322 -31.20 -11.19 6.61
CA THR A 322 -30.76 -10.65 7.91
C THR A 322 -31.15 -9.18 8.10
N LEU A 323 -31.05 -8.37 7.04
CA LEU A 323 -31.39 -6.94 7.09
C LEU A 323 -32.90 -6.69 7.16
N ILE A 324 -33.72 -7.55 6.53
CA ILE A 324 -35.18 -7.38 6.49
C ILE A 324 -35.88 -8.13 7.65
N GLY A 325 -35.31 -9.24 8.13
CA GLY A 325 -35.97 -10.19 9.03
C GLY A 325 -35.88 -9.88 10.54
N ALA A 326 -35.03 -8.95 10.98
CA ALA A 326 -34.85 -8.66 12.41
C ALA A 326 -35.49 -7.31 12.79
N PRO A 327 -36.60 -7.27 13.57
CA PRO A 327 -37.13 -6.00 14.06
C PRO A 327 -36.15 -5.38 15.08
N ARG A 328 -35.44 -4.32 14.67
CA ARG A 328 -34.50 -3.60 15.53
C ARG A 328 -35.24 -2.66 16.49
N ARG A 329 -35.13 -2.92 17.80
CA ARG A 329 -35.69 -2.08 18.87
C ARG A 329 -35.16 -0.65 18.76
N ARG A 330 -36.03 0.32 18.47
CA ARG A 330 -35.70 1.76 18.51
C ARG A 330 -35.27 2.16 19.92
N ALA A 331 -34.03 2.59 20.09
CA ALA A 331 -33.59 3.25 21.31
C ALA A 331 -34.24 4.65 21.41
N ARG A 332 -35.03 4.87 22.47
CA ARG A 332 -35.60 6.17 22.83
C ARG A 332 -34.47 7.19 23.06
N ARG A 333 -34.40 8.25 22.24
CA ARG A 333 -33.61 9.45 22.56
C ARG A 333 -34.27 10.19 23.72
N LYS A 334 -33.57 10.32 24.86
CA LYS A 334 -33.87 11.32 25.89
C LYS A 334 -33.50 12.69 25.33
N THR A 335 -34.49 13.57 25.20
CA THR A 335 -34.31 15.00 25.00
C THR A 335 -33.95 15.63 26.35
N SER A 336 -32.72 16.10 26.52
CA SER A 336 -32.36 17.08 27.55
C SER A 336 -32.39 18.46 26.91
N ALA A 337 -33.43 19.23 27.24
CA ALA A 337 -33.44 20.67 27.04
C ALA A 337 -32.58 21.30 28.15
N GLY A 338 -31.68 22.20 27.74
CA GLY A 338 -30.99 23.18 28.56
C GLY A 338 -30.99 24.48 27.77
#